data_AF-A0AAU6JPY9-F1
#
_entry.id   AF-A0AAU6JPY9-F1
#
_cell.length_a   1.000
_cell.length_b   1.000
_cell.length_c   1.000
_cell.angle_alpha   90.00
_cell.angle_beta   90.00
_cell.angle_gamma   90.00
#
_symmetry.space_group_name_H-M   'P 1'
#
loop_
_entity.id
_entity.type
_entity.pdbx_description
1 polymer ?
#
loop_
_entity_poly.entity_id
_entity_poly.type
_entity_poly.pdbx_seq_one_letter_code
_entity_poly.pdbx_strand_id
1 'polypeptide(L)'
;MSIMDTNCTAGEHLIPLAPQHVNGTAKGSARGEQAETDAARIILQLEQNHTETNAAGLGSPELDEFQNLIVSLVAEADDPKAVIARIAELLSEHAENKTCLPKLIQECERLGLALQLTDDPLVDLAEIRTVDGVRTVVARSDEVGVAYDDVHAIGRCLACNSELDDTALLHFPADALLAFRSIQDMTGADVKVCRTCAEASGLPLTAAQRGPEWMLRWGCLPWCVNDHAAPSAAEWHSAFPAQTKLRDAAIDSSGYSGNGNGLPWLSAQVVVSNDKPQAYGRSTQVWLGYGVHVGELSPAEAREALEEMRGFVNRLEYVVKQAEEIAQDDFEGDPEIARLDREAEKHRIQVIRSSTEYAA
;
A
#
# COMPACT_ATOMS: atom_id res chain seq x y z
N MET A 1 -9.09 59.22 10.88
CA MET A 1 -8.16 59.66 9.82
C MET A 1 -7.58 58.39 9.22
N SER A 2 -7.82 57.94 7.99
CA SER A 2 -8.50 58.51 6.84
C SER A 2 -9.22 57.37 6.12
N ILE A 3 -10.44 57.65 5.68
CA ILE A 3 -11.22 56.87 4.73
C ILE A 3 -10.54 56.98 3.36
N MET A 4 -10.41 55.88 2.63
CA MET A 4 -10.35 55.90 1.17
C MET A 4 -11.19 54.76 0.62
N ASP A 5 -12.40 55.14 0.25
CA ASP A 5 -13.21 54.49 -0.77
C ASP A 5 -12.60 54.77 -2.15
N THR A 6 -12.54 53.74 -2.99
CA THR A 6 -12.55 53.91 -4.45
C THR A 6 -13.41 52.82 -5.06
N ASN A 7 -14.67 53.16 -5.31
CA ASN A 7 -15.51 52.51 -6.30
C ASN A 7 -15.11 52.98 -7.70
N CYS A 8 -14.93 52.04 -8.63
CA CYS A 8 -15.10 52.29 -10.06
C CYS A 8 -15.82 51.09 -10.68
N THR A 9 -17.00 51.37 -11.21
CA THR A 9 -17.96 50.48 -11.86
C THR A 9 -17.68 50.29 -13.35
N ALA A 10 -18.19 49.15 -13.85
CA ALA A 10 -18.71 48.87 -15.19
C ALA A 10 -17.72 48.49 -16.30
N GLY A 11 -17.99 47.33 -16.89
CA GLY A 11 -17.35 46.80 -18.09
C GLY A 11 -17.90 45.42 -18.44
N GLU A 12 -19.18 45.36 -18.80
CA GLU A 12 -19.77 44.24 -19.50
C GLU A 12 -18.94 43.92 -20.76
N HIS A 13 -18.46 42.69 -20.89
CA HIS A 13 -18.18 42.09 -22.20
C HIS A 13 -18.46 40.59 -22.17
N LEU A 14 -19.74 40.30 -22.41
CA LEU A 14 -20.18 39.05 -23.01
C LEU A 14 -19.56 38.93 -24.41
N ILE A 15 -18.85 37.85 -24.68
CA ILE A 15 -18.73 37.31 -26.04
C ILE A 15 -19.25 35.86 -26.02
N PRO A 16 -20.16 35.51 -26.95
CA PRO A 16 -20.86 34.23 -26.93
C PRO A 16 -20.06 33.15 -27.66
N LEU A 17 -19.93 31.98 -27.06
CA LEU A 17 -19.58 30.78 -27.81
C LEU A 17 -20.86 30.27 -28.49
N ALA A 18 -20.90 30.43 -29.82
CA ALA A 18 -21.95 29.89 -30.66
C ALA A 18 -22.01 28.35 -30.57
N PRO A 19 -23.20 27.73 -30.76
CA PRO A 19 -23.36 26.29 -30.67
C PRO A 19 -22.75 25.62 -31.90
N GLN A 20 -21.89 24.63 -31.69
CA GLN A 20 -21.56 23.67 -32.73
C GLN A 20 -22.79 22.80 -33.01
N HIS A 21 -23.35 22.97 -34.20
CA HIS A 21 -24.28 22.02 -34.80
C HIS A 21 -23.62 20.64 -34.88
N VAL A 22 -24.10 19.69 -34.07
CA VAL A 22 -23.89 18.26 -34.31
C VAL A 22 -25.19 17.68 -34.83
N ASN A 23 -25.13 17.21 -36.07
CA ASN A 23 -26.23 16.54 -36.76
C ASN A 23 -26.75 15.35 -35.96
N GLY A 24 -28.07 15.25 -35.92
CA GLY A 24 -28.80 14.26 -35.15
C GLY A 24 -28.54 12.82 -35.58
N THR A 25 -28.43 11.97 -34.56
CA THR A 25 -28.95 10.60 -34.62
C THR A 25 -29.81 10.41 -33.37
N ALA A 26 -31.09 10.13 -33.58
CA ALA A 26 -32.08 9.93 -32.55
C ALA A 26 -31.69 8.71 -31.68
N LYS A 27 -30.99 8.99 -30.58
CA LYS A 27 -30.72 8.07 -29.47
C LYS A 27 -30.97 8.74 -28.10
N GLY A 28 -31.80 9.79 -28.10
CA GLY A 28 -32.03 10.69 -26.94
C GLY A 28 -33.30 10.44 -26.12
N SER A 29 -34.28 9.66 -26.59
CA SER A 29 -35.56 9.47 -25.86
C SER A 29 -35.44 8.49 -24.70
N ALA A 30 -34.78 7.34 -24.92
CA ALA A 30 -34.74 6.26 -23.94
C ALA A 30 -33.90 6.58 -22.68
N ARG A 31 -32.93 7.50 -22.78
CA ARG A 31 -32.07 7.85 -21.64
C ARG A 31 -32.78 8.81 -20.65
N GLY A 32 -33.64 9.70 -21.16
CA GLY A 32 -34.47 10.57 -20.32
C GLY A 32 -35.61 9.81 -19.65
N GLU A 33 -36.31 8.94 -20.39
CA GLU A 33 -37.42 8.13 -19.85
C GLU A 33 -36.96 7.18 -18.72
N GLN A 34 -35.77 6.58 -18.87
CA GLN A 34 -35.20 5.72 -17.83
C GLN A 34 -34.78 6.50 -16.59
N ALA A 35 -34.17 7.69 -16.76
CA ALA A 35 -33.80 8.57 -15.66
C ALA A 35 -35.04 9.08 -14.91
N GLU A 36 -36.09 9.51 -15.62
CA GLU A 36 -37.37 9.91 -15.01
C GLU A 36 -38.04 8.76 -14.25
N THR A 37 -38.02 7.54 -14.81
CA THR A 37 -38.55 6.34 -14.15
C THR A 37 -37.75 6.00 -12.89
N ASP A 38 -36.42 6.10 -12.96
CA ASP A 38 -35.54 5.86 -11.81
C ASP A 38 -35.73 6.93 -10.72
N ALA A 39 -35.84 8.22 -11.09
CA ALA A 39 -36.12 9.32 -10.18
C ALA A 39 -37.47 9.13 -9.46
N ALA A 40 -38.55 8.87 -10.21
CA ALA A 40 -39.89 8.67 -9.64
C ALA A 40 -39.92 7.49 -8.65
N ARG A 41 -39.23 6.39 -8.97
CA ARG A 41 -39.12 5.23 -8.06
C ARG A 41 -38.35 5.58 -6.80
N ILE A 42 -37.23 6.29 -6.91
CA ILE A 42 -36.40 6.68 -5.77
C ILE A 42 -37.16 7.66 -4.86
N ILE A 43 -37.80 8.68 -5.44
CA ILE A 43 -38.59 9.67 -4.69
C ILE A 43 -39.72 8.99 -3.92
N LEU A 44 -40.47 8.09 -4.56
CA LEU A 44 -41.54 7.35 -3.89
C LEU A 44 -41.00 6.55 -2.68
N GLN A 45 -39.85 5.90 -2.84
CA GLN A 45 -39.23 5.16 -1.74
C GLN A 45 -38.76 6.08 -0.61
N LEU A 46 -38.17 7.23 -0.96
CA LEU A 46 -37.72 8.25 -0.03
C LEU A 46 -38.90 8.79 0.80
N GLU A 47 -40.00 9.18 0.16
CA GLU A 47 -41.21 9.67 0.81
C GLU A 47 -41.86 8.62 1.72
N GLN A 48 -41.90 7.36 1.28
CA GLN A 48 -42.41 6.25 2.09
C GLN A 48 -41.55 6.05 3.34
N ASN A 49 -40.23 5.95 3.19
CA ASN A 49 -39.30 5.79 4.32
C ASN A 49 -39.40 6.96 5.32
N HIS A 50 -39.54 8.18 4.82
CA HIS A 50 -39.68 9.36 5.66
C HIS A 50 -41.01 9.36 6.43
N THR A 51 -42.11 8.97 5.78
CA THR A 51 -43.41 8.78 6.45
C THR A 51 -43.32 7.74 7.57
N GLU A 52 -42.66 6.62 7.32
CA GLU A 52 -42.43 5.57 8.33
C GLU A 52 -41.56 6.08 9.48
N THR A 53 -40.51 6.86 9.18
CA THR A 53 -39.62 7.49 10.19
C THR A 53 -40.38 8.47 11.08
N ASN A 54 -41.25 9.30 10.49
CA ASN A 54 -42.09 10.24 11.23
C ASN A 54 -43.12 9.51 12.09
N ALA A 55 -43.73 8.43 11.58
CA ALA A 55 -44.65 7.59 12.34
C ALA A 55 -43.99 6.88 13.53
N ALA A 56 -42.70 6.55 13.43
CA ALA A 56 -41.90 5.99 14.52
C ALA A 56 -41.48 7.03 15.58
N GLY A 57 -41.82 8.32 15.39
CA GLY A 57 -41.43 9.40 16.30
C GLY A 57 -39.95 9.82 16.16
N LEU A 58 -39.29 9.43 15.07
CA LEU A 58 -37.91 9.82 14.75
C LEU A 58 -37.83 11.06 13.83
N GLY A 59 -38.99 11.61 13.46
CA GLY A 59 -39.12 12.80 12.63
C GLY A 59 -38.70 14.08 13.34
N SER A 60 -38.29 15.08 12.55
CA SER A 60 -38.04 16.46 13.01
C SER A 60 -38.18 17.43 11.85
N PRO A 61 -38.51 18.71 12.08
CA PRO A 61 -38.57 19.72 11.02
C PRO A 61 -37.28 19.80 10.19
N GLU A 62 -36.12 19.65 10.84
CA GLU A 62 -34.82 19.64 10.17
C GLU A 62 -34.64 18.41 9.27
N LEU A 63 -35.15 17.25 9.70
CA LEU A 63 -35.16 16.04 8.88
C LEU A 63 -36.13 16.16 7.70
N ASP A 64 -37.28 16.82 7.88
CA ASP A 64 -38.24 17.11 6.81
C ASP A 64 -37.60 18.01 5.75
N GLU A 65 -36.91 19.08 6.16
CA GLU A 65 -36.17 19.97 5.25
C GLU A 65 -35.06 19.24 4.49
N PHE A 66 -34.26 18.41 5.19
CA PHE A 66 -33.21 17.60 4.56
C PHE A 66 -33.78 16.61 3.54
N GLN A 67 -34.88 15.95 3.90
CA GLN A 67 -35.56 15.01 3.00
C GLN A 67 -36.07 15.70 1.73
N ASN A 68 -36.68 16.87 1.88
CA ASN A 68 -37.17 17.67 0.76
C ASN A 68 -36.04 18.09 -0.18
N LEU A 69 -34.87 18.45 0.38
CA LEU A 69 -33.67 18.75 -0.41
C LEU A 69 -33.21 17.54 -1.23
N ILE A 70 -33.14 16.35 -0.62
CA ILE A 70 -32.75 15.12 -1.36
C ILE A 70 -33.73 14.84 -2.49
N VAL A 71 -35.04 14.93 -2.22
CA VAL A 71 -36.08 14.72 -3.24
C VAL A 71 -35.90 15.69 -4.41
N SER A 72 -35.63 16.98 -4.14
CA SER A 72 -35.37 17.98 -5.19
C SER A 72 -34.13 17.62 -6.00
N LEU A 73 -33.02 17.24 -5.34
CA LEU A 73 -31.78 16.84 -6.01
C LEU A 73 -31.96 15.62 -6.90
N VAL A 74 -32.74 14.63 -6.47
CA VAL A 74 -33.04 13.42 -7.24
C VAL A 74 -33.97 13.72 -8.42
N ALA A 75 -34.96 14.60 -8.24
CA ALA A 75 -35.90 14.99 -9.29
C ALA A 75 -35.23 15.75 -10.44
N GLU A 76 -34.19 16.54 -10.13
CA GLU A 76 -33.50 17.39 -11.10
C GLU A 76 -32.26 16.72 -11.73
N ALA A 77 -31.87 15.53 -11.29
CA ALA A 77 -30.65 14.87 -11.73
C ALA A 77 -30.78 14.10 -13.05
N ASP A 78 -29.78 14.27 -13.92
CA ASP A 78 -29.61 13.44 -15.14
C ASP A 78 -29.31 11.96 -14.80
N ASP A 79 -28.71 11.70 -13.63
CA ASP A 79 -28.47 10.37 -13.07
C ASP A 79 -28.87 10.33 -11.58
N PRO A 80 -30.16 10.05 -11.29
CA PRO A 80 -30.68 9.99 -9.94
C PRO A 80 -29.98 8.94 -9.06
N LYS A 81 -29.48 7.85 -9.67
CA LYS A 81 -28.78 6.78 -8.93
C LYS A 81 -27.41 7.25 -8.49
N ALA A 82 -26.67 7.95 -9.36
CA ALA A 82 -25.39 8.53 -9.00
C ALA A 82 -25.52 9.59 -7.88
N VAL A 83 -26.58 10.40 -7.91
CA VAL A 83 -26.86 11.38 -6.84
C VAL A 83 -27.12 10.68 -5.51
N ILE A 84 -27.96 9.64 -5.47
CA ILE A 84 -28.18 8.86 -4.24
C ILE A 84 -26.89 8.22 -3.74
N ALA A 85 -26.09 7.63 -4.64
CA ALA A 85 -24.82 7.03 -4.27
C ALA A 85 -23.87 8.07 -3.63
N ARG A 86 -23.77 9.27 -4.21
CA ARG A 86 -22.94 10.35 -3.67
C ARG A 86 -23.46 10.87 -2.33
N ILE A 87 -24.77 11.00 -2.15
CA ILE A 87 -25.36 11.40 -0.86
C ILE A 87 -25.06 10.35 0.21
N ALA A 88 -25.16 9.05 -0.11
CA ALA A 88 -24.84 7.97 0.81
C ALA A 88 -23.35 8.00 1.22
N GLU A 89 -22.45 8.28 0.28
CA GLU A 89 -21.01 8.48 0.54
C GLU A 89 -20.78 9.66 1.50
N LEU A 90 -21.34 10.84 1.20
CA LEU A 90 -21.24 12.03 2.06
C LEU A 90 -21.79 11.79 3.47
N LEU A 91 -22.88 11.04 3.61
CA LEU A 91 -23.44 10.68 4.91
C LEU A 91 -22.53 9.72 5.68
N SER A 92 -21.87 8.78 4.98
CA SER A 92 -20.89 7.88 5.57
C SER A 92 -19.66 8.66 6.07
N GLU A 93 -19.09 9.51 5.21
CA GLU A 93 -17.98 10.40 5.56
C GLU A 93 -18.34 11.30 6.76
N HIS A 94 -19.54 11.88 6.77
CA HIS A 94 -20.01 12.69 7.89
C HIS A 94 -20.11 11.88 9.20
N ALA A 95 -20.62 10.65 9.15
CA ALA A 95 -20.73 9.78 10.32
C ALA A 95 -19.35 9.37 10.87
N GLU A 96 -18.40 9.08 9.98
CA GLU A 96 -17.00 8.81 10.33
C GLU A 96 -16.35 10.04 10.96
N ASN A 97 -16.45 11.21 10.32
CA ASN A 97 -15.89 12.47 10.81
C ASN A 97 -16.48 12.87 12.17
N LYS A 98 -17.79 12.66 12.38
CA LYS A 98 -18.44 12.89 13.67
C LYS A 98 -17.87 12.00 14.77
N THR A 99 -17.45 10.78 14.44
CA THR A 99 -16.84 9.83 15.38
C THR A 99 -15.37 10.15 15.64
N CYS A 100 -14.65 10.65 14.64
CA CYS A 100 -13.22 10.95 14.72
C CYS A 100 -12.92 12.33 15.31
N LEU A 101 -13.76 13.35 15.09
CA LEU A 101 -13.49 14.72 15.50
C LEU A 101 -13.18 14.88 17.00
N PRO A 102 -13.95 14.29 17.95
CA PRO A 102 -13.61 14.38 19.37
C PRO A 102 -12.24 13.75 19.69
N LYS A 103 -11.87 12.68 18.98
CA LYS A 103 -10.57 12.00 19.16
C LYS A 103 -9.43 12.83 18.59
N LEU A 104 -9.62 13.45 17.43
CA LEU A 104 -8.65 14.38 16.85
C LEU A 104 -8.40 15.57 17.77
N ILE A 105 -9.46 16.18 18.32
CA ILE A 105 -9.33 17.26 19.31
C ILE A 105 -8.51 16.80 20.51
N GLN A 106 -8.81 15.63 21.06
CA GLN A 106 -8.07 15.07 22.20
C GLN A 106 -6.58 14.84 21.88
N GLU A 107 -6.25 14.34 20.69
CA GLU A 107 -4.87 14.14 20.28
C GLU A 107 -4.14 15.47 20.02
N CYS A 108 -4.81 16.46 19.43
CA CYS A 108 -4.27 17.83 19.32
C CYS A 108 -3.97 18.43 20.70
N GLU A 109 -4.89 18.30 21.66
CA GLU A 109 -4.69 18.76 23.04
C GLU A 109 -3.50 18.06 23.72
N ARG A 110 -3.39 16.73 23.58
CA ARG A 110 -2.26 15.95 24.11
C ARG A 110 -0.92 16.46 23.58
N LEU A 111 -0.88 16.87 22.32
CA LEU A 111 0.32 17.37 21.64
C LEU A 111 0.55 18.87 21.82
N GLY A 112 -0.36 19.59 22.49
CA GLY A 112 -0.30 21.05 22.62
C GLY A 112 -0.47 21.79 21.29
N LEU A 113 -1.26 21.23 20.37
CA LEU A 113 -1.58 21.79 19.06
C LEU A 113 -3.00 22.36 19.07
N ALA A 114 -3.20 23.48 18.36
CA ALA A 114 -4.55 23.90 17.99
C ALA A 114 -5.06 23.09 16.80
N LEU A 115 -6.38 23.05 16.59
CA LEU A 115 -7.02 22.43 15.43
C LEU A 115 -7.78 23.48 14.64
N GLN A 116 -7.58 23.51 13.32
CA GLN A 116 -8.35 24.32 12.38
C GLN A 116 -8.84 23.42 11.25
N LEU A 117 -10.16 23.27 11.16
CA LEU A 117 -10.79 22.63 10.01
C LEU A 117 -11.01 23.65 8.89
N THR A 118 -10.86 23.22 7.65
CA THR A 118 -11.04 24.06 6.46
C THR A 118 -11.74 23.32 5.33
N ASP A 119 -12.42 24.05 4.45
CA ASP A 119 -13.00 23.55 3.21
C ASP A 119 -12.12 23.91 1.99
N ASP A 120 -10.90 24.40 2.22
CA ASP A 120 -9.96 24.77 1.15
C ASP A 120 -9.46 23.51 0.42
N PRO A 121 -9.78 23.33 -0.88
CA PRO A 121 -9.38 22.16 -1.64
C PRO A 121 -7.87 22.10 -1.91
N LEU A 122 -7.12 23.17 -1.63
CA LEU A 122 -5.66 23.16 -1.74
C LEU A 122 -4.98 22.41 -0.59
N VAL A 123 -5.71 22.13 0.50
CA VAL A 123 -5.21 21.31 1.62
C VAL A 123 -5.54 19.86 1.31
N ASP A 124 -4.60 19.15 0.70
CA ASP A 124 -4.78 17.74 0.30
C ASP A 124 -4.56 16.76 1.46
N LEU A 125 -3.62 17.07 2.36
CA LEU A 125 -3.33 16.28 3.55
C LEU A 125 -3.29 17.18 4.77
N ALA A 126 -3.57 16.59 5.94
CA ALA A 126 -3.42 17.29 7.19
C ALA A 126 -1.94 17.73 7.37
N GLU A 127 -1.74 18.96 7.85
CA GLU A 127 -0.40 19.50 8.06
C GLU A 127 -0.32 20.27 9.37
N ILE A 128 0.88 20.37 9.94
CA ILE A 128 1.14 21.23 11.10
C ILE A 128 1.82 22.50 10.62
N ARG A 129 1.17 23.64 10.81
CA ARG A 129 1.73 24.96 10.50
C ARG A 129 1.56 25.95 11.65
N THR A 130 2.25 27.08 11.57
CA THR A 130 2.08 28.16 12.56
C THR A 130 1.00 29.12 12.08
N VAL A 131 -0.10 29.24 12.83
CA VAL A 131 -1.18 30.19 12.59
C VAL A 131 -1.24 31.12 13.80
N ASP A 132 -1.07 32.43 13.57
CA ASP A 132 -1.06 33.46 14.64
C ASP A 132 -0.10 33.15 15.80
N GLY A 133 1.06 32.56 15.50
CA GLY A 133 2.07 32.19 16.49
C GLY A 133 1.79 30.90 17.25
N VAL A 134 0.71 30.19 16.95
CA VAL A 134 0.33 28.91 17.54
C VAL A 134 0.57 27.78 16.54
N ARG A 135 1.12 26.64 16.99
CA ARG A 135 1.21 25.44 16.15
C ARG A 135 -0.18 24.82 16.01
N THR A 136 -0.64 24.70 14.78
CA THR A 136 -2.01 24.32 14.44
C THR A 136 -1.99 23.19 13.44
N VAL A 137 -2.74 22.13 13.73
CA VAL A 137 -3.13 21.12 12.74
C VAL A 137 -4.19 21.76 11.85
N VAL A 138 -3.89 21.86 10.55
CA VAL A 138 -4.86 22.26 9.54
C VAL A 138 -5.25 21.03 8.76
N ALA A 139 -6.54 20.74 8.75
CA ALA A 139 -7.09 19.56 8.09
C ALA A 139 -8.40 19.92 7.38
N ARG A 140 -8.73 19.16 6.34
CA ARG A 140 -10.02 19.30 5.68
C ARG A 140 -11.17 18.85 6.58
N SER A 141 -12.29 19.56 6.51
CA SER A 141 -13.48 19.28 7.30
C SER A 141 -14.14 17.94 6.94
N ASP A 142 -13.94 17.48 5.71
CA ASP A 142 -14.43 16.20 5.19
C ASP A 142 -13.42 15.05 5.33
N GLU A 143 -12.20 15.31 5.80
CA GLU A 143 -11.13 14.29 5.95
C GLU A 143 -10.63 14.18 7.40
N VAL A 144 -11.52 14.37 8.37
CA VAL A 144 -11.18 14.32 9.81
C VAL A 144 -10.67 12.95 10.23
N GLY A 145 -11.16 11.87 9.63
CA GLY A 145 -10.65 10.51 9.86
C GLY A 145 -9.17 10.37 9.50
N VAL A 146 -8.78 10.86 8.32
CA VAL A 146 -7.39 10.83 7.84
C VAL A 146 -6.50 11.68 8.75
N ALA A 147 -6.93 12.90 9.06
CA ALA A 147 -6.21 13.79 9.96
C ALA A 147 -6.03 13.18 11.37
N TYR A 148 -7.04 12.46 11.87
CA TYR A 148 -6.93 11.75 13.13
C TYR A 148 -5.84 10.67 13.07
N ASP A 149 -5.81 9.83 12.05
CA ASP A 149 -4.82 8.75 11.94
C ASP A 149 -3.38 9.31 11.88
N ASP A 150 -3.16 10.37 11.11
CA ASP A 150 -1.85 11.00 10.98
C ASP A 150 -1.40 11.67 12.30
N VAL A 151 -2.29 12.39 12.98
CA VAL A 151 -1.98 13.05 14.26
C VAL A 151 -1.82 12.02 15.38
N HIS A 152 -2.66 10.98 15.40
CA HIS A 152 -2.62 9.92 16.41
C HIS A 152 -1.29 9.16 16.35
N ALA A 153 -0.72 8.97 15.16
CA ALA A 153 0.58 8.32 15.00
C ALA A 153 1.74 9.09 15.67
N ILE A 154 1.61 10.40 15.93
CA ILE A 154 2.69 11.24 16.48
C ILE A 154 3.05 10.79 17.90
N GLY A 155 4.29 10.34 18.06
CA GLY A 155 4.83 9.84 19.32
C GLY A 155 4.31 8.46 19.73
N ARG A 156 3.68 7.72 18.82
CA ARG A 156 3.19 6.34 19.05
C ARG A 156 3.94 5.33 18.19
N CYS A 157 3.97 4.10 18.66
CA CYS A 157 4.57 2.97 17.96
C CYS A 157 3.76 2.66 16.71
N LEU A 158 4.41 2.68 15.53
CA LEU A 158 3.75 2.34 14.26
C LEU A 158 3.07 0.96 14.25
N ALA A 159 3.57 0.00 15.03
CA ALA A 159 3.07 -1.37 15.02
C ALA A 159 1.92 -1.63 16.01
N CYS A 160 1.87 -0.92 17.15
CA CYS A 160 0.92 -1.22 18.23
C CYS A 160 0.19 0.00 18.80
N ASN A 161 0.46 1.20 18.28
CA ASN A 161 -0.10 2.48 18.74
C ASN A 161 0.12 2.80 20.23
N SER A 162 1.02 2.09 20.92
CA SER A 162 1.42 2.45 22.27
C SER A 162 2.31 3.69 22.26
N GLU A 163 2.23 4.52 23.30
CA GLU A 163 3.12 5.68 23.46
C GLU A 163 4.59 5.24 23.49
N LEU A 164 5.44 6.01 22.82
CA LEU A 164 6.86 5.74 22.73
C LEU A 164 7.61 6.36 23.89
N ASP A 165 8.56 5.60 24.44
CA ASP A 165 9.55 6.09 25.39
C ASP A 165 10.91 6.35 24.70
N ASP A 166 11.88 6.77 25.49
CA ASP A 166 13.24 7.06 25.02
C ASP A 166 14.00 5.83 24.50
N THR A 167 13.45 4.62 24.68
CA THR A 167 14.01 3.37 24.16
C THR A 167 13.50 2.99 22.78
N ALA A 168 12.53 3.76 22.25
CA ALA A 168 11.94 3.57 20.94
C ALA A 168 12.98 3.67 19.83
N LEU A 169 12.83 2.79 18.83
CA LEU A 169 13.78 2.62 17.75
C LEU A 169 13.22 3.22 16.46
N LEU A 170 14.09 3.77 15.62
CA LEU A 170 13.70 4.24 14.29
C LEU A 170 13.02 3.11 13.51
N HIS A 171 11.91 3.41 12.85
CA HIS A 171 11.27 2.47 11.95
C HIS A 171 12.06 2.39 10.64
N PHE A 172 12.59 1.21 10.33
CA PHE A 172 13.15 0.90 9.03
C PHE A 172 12.33 -0.24 8.44
N PRO A 173 11.48 0.01 7.41
CA PRO A 173 10.84 -1.08 6.70
C PRO A 173 11.89 -2.06 6.18
N ALA A 174 11.59 -3.36 6.18
CA ALA A 174 12.48 -4.38 5.63
C ALA A 174 12.83 -4.09 4.14
N ASP A 175 11.95 -3.35 3.45
CA ASP A 175 12.05 -2.98 2.05
C ASP A 175 12.66 -1.57 1.82
N ALA A 176 13.06 -0.87 2.89
CA ALA A 176 13.43 0.56 2.89
C ALA A 176 14.76 0.90 2.22
N LEU A 177 15.46 -0.08 1.62
CA LEU A 177 16.72 0.15 0.92
C LEU A 177 16.62 1.21 -0.20
N LEU A 178 15.41 1.51 -0.69
CA LEU A 178 15.18 2.40 -1.82
C LEU A 178 14.96 3.88 -1.46
N ALA A 179 14.82 4.21 -0.17
CA ALA A 179 14.77 5.60 0.27
C ALA A 179 15.50 5.72 1.61
N PHE A 180 16.73 6.23 1.60
CA PHE A 180 17.49 6.60 2.80
C PHE A 180 16.84 7.73 3.63
N ARG A 181 15.59 8.11 3.31
CA ARG A 181 14.80 8.99 4.16
C ARG A 181 14.03 8.12 5.11
N SER A 182 14.31 8.30 6.40
CA SER A 182 13.38 7.95 7.46
C SER A 182 11.98 8.37 7.03
N ILE A 183 11.01 7.49 7.25
CA ILE A 183 9.61 7.88 7.15
C ILE A 183 9.42 8.91 8.27
N GLN A 184 8.95 10.10 7.92
CA GLN A 184 8.72 11.18 8.87
C GLN A 184 7.22 11.26 9.16
N ASP A 185 6.87 11.55 10.41
CA ASP A 185 5.50 11.91 10.79
C ASP A 185 5.17 13.35 10.35
N MET A 186 3.94 13.79 10.64
CA MET A 186 3.48 15.15 10.29
C MET A 186 4.31 16.28 10.92
N THR A 187 5.11 15.99 11.95
CA THR A 187 5.99 16.97 12.59
C THR A 187 7.34 17.07 11.87
N GLY A 188 7.61 16.17 10.91
CA GLY A 188 8.93 15.98 10.31
C GLY A 188 9.86 15.12 11.15
N ALA A 189 9.38 14.53 12.25
CA ALA A 189 10.18 13.65 13.10
C ALA A 189 10.17 12.23 12.55
N ASP A 190 11.26 11.49 12.75
CA ASP A 190 11.36 10.12 12.27
C ASP A 190 10.34 9.21 12.99
N VAL A 191 9.59 8.43 12.19
CA VAL A 191 8.68 7.40 12.69
C VAL A 191 9.46 6.32 13.41
N LYS A 192 8.89 5.83 14.51
CA LYS A 192 9.53 4.88 15.42
C LYS A 192 8.63 3.69 15.75
N VAL A 193 9.26 2.62 16.22
CA VAL A 193 8.62 1.42 16.74
C VAL A 193 9.11 1.23 18.18
N CYS A 194 8.22 0.83 19.10
CA CYS A 194 8.63 0.51 20.46
C CYS A 194 9.56 -0.71 20.47
N ARG A 195 10.45 -0.79 21.47
CA ARG A 195 11.44 -1.87 21.58
C ARG A 195 10.80 -3.26 21.56
N THR A 196 9.68 -3.44 22.27
CA THR A 196 8.95 -4.71 22.31
C THR A 196 8.46 -5.16 20.93
N CYS A 197 7.89 -4.25 20.14
CA CYS A 197 7.44 -4.58 18.79
C CYS A 197 8.62 -4.83 17.84
N ALA A 198 9.72 -4.08 17.98
CA ALA A 198 10.92 -4.33 17.22
C ALA A 198 11.50 -5.73 17.51
N GLU A 199 11.61 -6.11 18.79
CA GLU A 199 12.08 -7.44 19.22
C GLU A 199 11.11 -8.55 18.77
N ALA A 200 9.80 -8.34 18.90
CA ALA A 200 8.78 -9.30 18.48
C ALA A 200 8.76 -9.56 16.97
N SER A 201 9.24 -8.62 16.15
CA SER A 201 9.33 -8.80 14.71
C SER A 201 10.31 -9.92 14.29
N GLY A 202 11.25 -10.29 15.18
CA GLY A 202 12.31 -11.24 14.87
C GLY A 202 13.35 -10.71 13.86
N LEU A 203 13.24 -9.46 13.43
CA LEU A 203 14.19 -8.83 12.51
C LEU A 203 15.40 -8.28 13.28
N PRO A 204 16.63 -8.45 12.77
CA PRO A 204 17.83 -7.88 13.39
C PRO A 204 17.79 -6.35 13.43
N LEU A 205 18.21 -5.75 14.54
CA LEU A 205 18.32 -4.29 14.62
C LEU A 205 19.39 -3.76 13.64
N THR A 206 19.13 -2.61 13.02
CA THR A 206 20.13 -1.87 12.26
C THR A 206 21.16 -1.22 13.19
N ALA A 207 22.32 -0.84 12.66
CA ALA A 207 23.35 -0.15 13.43
C ALA A 207 22.85 1.19 13.98
N ALA A 208 22.00 1.92 13.23
CA ALA A 208 21.35 3.13 13.73
C ALA A 208 20.44 2.85 14.93
N GLN A 209 19.67 1.76 14.90
CA GLN A 209 18.84 1.33 16.02
C GLN A 209 19.66 0.86 17.23
N ARG A 210 20.86 0.31 17.01
CA ARG A 210 21.81 -0.05 18.09
C ARG A 210 22.54 1.16 18.67
N GLY A 211 22.54 2.30 17.97
CA GLY A 211 23.03 3.58 18.46
C GLY A 211 24.42 3.99 17.94
N PRO A 212 24.81 5.27 18.17
CA PRO A 212 26.02 5.86 17.60
C PRO A 212 27.31 5.22 18.12
N GLU A 213 27.34 4.73 19.36
CA GLU A 213 28.50 4.02 19.90
C GLU A 213 28.79 2.71 19.16
N TRP A 214 27.74 1.97 18.80
CA TRP A 214 27.85 0.76 17.99
C TRP A 214 28.42 1.08 16.60
N MET A 215 27.86 2.10 15.95
CA MET A 215 28.34 2.55 14.65
C MET A 215 29.80 2.97 14.69
N LEU A 216 30.21 3.75 15.70
CA LEU A 216 31.57 4.22 15.86
C LEU A 216 32.54 3.05 16.12
N ARG A 217 32.16 2.13 17.01
CA ARG A 217 33.00 0.98 17.38
C ARG A 217 33.32 0.09 16.18
N TRP A 218 32.34 -0.13 15.31
CA TRP A 218 32.45 -1.09 14.20
C TRP A 218 32.55 -0.45 12.82
N GLY A 219 32.59 0.88 12.73
CA GLY A 219 32.54 1.60 11.45
C GLY A 219 31.27 1.33 10.64
N CYS A 220 30.16 0.96 11.30
CA CYS A 220 28.93 0.60 10.60
C CYS A 220 28.25 1.82 9.98
N LEU A 221 27.74 1.62 8.77
CA LEU A 221 26.75 2.53 8.18
C LEU A 221 25.39 2.36 8.89
N PRO A 222 24.52 3.41 8.93
CA PRO A 222 23.26 3.39 9.68
C PRO A 222 22.37 2.16 9.42
N TRP A 223 22.39 1.66 8.18
CA TRP A 223 21.57 0.55 7.70
C TRP A 223 22.15 -0.84 7.97
N CYS A 224 23.37 -0.95 8.50
CA CYS A 224 24.04 -2.24 8.67
C CYS A 224 23.28 -3.13 9.68
N VAL A 225 22.91 -4.34 9.29
CA VAL A 225 22.16 -5.28 10.17
C VAL A 225 23.05 -6.33 10.83
N ASN A 226 24.27 -6.54 10.32
CA ASN A 226 25.20 -7.53 10.83
C ASN A 226 25.45 -7.37 12.33
N ASP A 227 25.42 -8.47 13.06
CA ASP A 227 25.82 -8.51 14.47
C ASP A 227 27.33 -8.69 14.58
N HIS A 228 28.04 -7.56 14.64
CA HIS A 228 29.50 -7.51 14.79
C HIS A 228 30.03 -8.05 16.12
N ALA A 229 29.16 -8.40 17.08
CA ALA A 229 29.59 -9.17 18.25
C ALA A 229 29.89 -10.64 17.90
N ALA A 230 29.35 -11.14 16.78
CA ALA A 230 29.67 -12.47 16.26
C ALA A 230 31.02 -12.48 15.53
N PRO A 231 31.88 -13.49 15.74
CA PRO A 231 33.25 -13.52 15.18
C PRO A 231 33.34 -13.40 13.65
N SER A 232 32.33 -13.85 12.91
CA SER A 232 32.32 -13.87 11.45
C SER A 232 31.76 -12.60 10.80
N ALA A 233 31.25 -11.66 11.59
CA ALA A 233 30.55 -10.48 11.08
C ALA A 233 31.39 -9.19 11.15
N ALA A 234 32.49 -9.19 11.91
CA ALA A 234 33.29 -8.00 12.25
C ALA A 234 33.85 -7.21 11.06
N GLU A 235 33.92 -7.83 9.88
CA GLU A 235 34.72 -7.35 8.74
C GLU A 235 33.87 -6.88 7.52
N TRP A 236 32.55 -7.05 7.58
CA TRP A 236 31.65 -6.71 6.47
C TRP A 236 30.31 -6.14 6.96
N HIS A 237 29.69 -5.30 6.14
CA HIS A 237 28.41 -4.65 6.44
C HIS A 237 27.37 -5.05 5.39
N SER A 238 26.24 -5.58 5.84
CA SER A 238 25.11 -5.93 4.98
C SER A 238 23.87 -5.12 5.36
N ALA A 239 23.02 -4.84 4.38
CA ALA A 239 21.67 -4.33 4.60
C ALA A 239 20.68 -5.49 4.75
N PHE A 240 19.45 -5.17 5.18
CA PHE A 240 18.34 -6.11 5.06
C PHE A 240 18.18 -6.56 3.60
N PRO A 241 18.11 -7.87 3.33
CA PRO A 241 17.83 -8.33 1.98
C PRO A 241 16.39 -8.01 1.60
N ALA A 242 16.19 -7.44 0.41
CA ALA A 242 14.92 -7.48 -0.27
C ALA A 242 14.67 -8.94 -0.70
N GLN A 243 13.50 -9.50 -0.43
CA GLN A 243 13.20 -10.91 -0.66
C GLN A 243 11.81 -11.13 -1.27
N THR A 244 11.69 -12.12 -2.14
CA THR A 244 10.38 -12.60 -2.59
C THR A 244 9.66 -13.38 -1.49
N LYS A 245 8.32 -13.28 -1.45
CA LYS A 245 7.49 -14.13 -0.58
C LYS A 245 7.56 -15.60 -0.97
N LEU A 246 7.65 -15.89 -2.27
CA LEU A 246 7.82 -17.24 -2.80
C LEU A 246 9.17 -17.81 -2.34
N ARG A 247 9.17 -19.08 -1.92
CA ARG A 247 10.36 -19.78 -1.43
C ARG A 247 10.88 -20.74 -2.48
N ASP A 248 12.19 -20.91 -2.52
CA ASP A 248 12.88 -21.75 -3.51
C ASP A 248 12.33 -23.18 -3.52
N ALA A 249 12.16 -23.78 -2.33
CA ALA A 249 11.59 -25.12 -2.17
C ALA A 249 10.17 -25.29 -2.72
N ALA A 250 9.40 -24.22 -2.92
CA ALA A 250 8.04 -24.29 -3.47
C ALA A 250 8.01 -24.40 -5.00
N ILE A 251 9.12 -24.09 -5.67
CA ILE A 251 9.24 -24.10 -7.14
C ILE A 251 10.32 -25.04 -7.65
N ASP A 252 11.19 -25.55 -6.77
CA ASP A 252 12.21 -26.51 -7.12
C ASP A 252 11.57 -27.86 -7.50
N SER A 253 11.55 -28.15 -8.80
CA SER A 253 11.03 -29.39 -9.37
C SER A 253 11.98 -30.58 -9.21
N SER A 254 13.22 -30.36 -8.77
CA SER A 254 14.24 -31.41 -8.68
C SER A 254 14.05 -32.34 -7.48
N GLY A 255 13.28 -31.94 -6.45
CA GLY A 255 13.08 -32.72 -5.23
C GLY A 255 14.38 -32.98 -4.43
N TYR A 256 15.50 -32.36 -4.82
CA TYR A 256 16.85 -32.65 -4.31
C TYR A 256 17.36 -31.65 -3.27
N SER A 257 16.75 -30.47 -3.14
CA SER A 257 17.31 -29.41 -2.29
C SER A 257 16.76 -29.42 -0.85
N GLY A 258 17.23 -30.38 -0.05
CA GLY A 258 17.21 -30.20 1.42
C GLY A 258 17.88 -28.90 1.89
N ASN A 259 18.69 -28.28 1.03
CA ASN A 259 19.46 -27.06 1.27
C ASN A 259 18.71 -25.74 0.94
N GLY A 260 17.54 -25.80 0.31
CA GLY A 260 16.74 -24.62 -0.08
C GLY A 260 15.57 -24.29 0.87
N ASN A 261 15.36 -25.11 1.90
CA ASN A 261 14.22 -24.95 2.81
C ASN A 261 14.28 -23.62 3.56
N GLY A 262 13.32 -22.74 3.25
CA GLY A 262 13.19 -21.41 3.84
C GLY A 262 13.89 -20.27 3.08
N LEU A 263 14.72 -20.58 2.07
CA LEU A 263 15.34 -19.53 1.25
C LEU A 263 14.29 -18.87 0.35
N PRO A 264 14.34 -17.52 0.19
CA PRO A 264 13.51 -16.85 -0.81
C PRO A 264 13.90 -17.30 -2.23
N TRP A 265 12.93 -17.34 -3.13
CA TRP A 265 13.21 -17.60 -4.55
C TRP A 265 14.21 -16.58 -5.11
N LEU A 266 13.99 -15.29 -4.87
CA LEU A 266 14.94 -14.23 -5.20
C LEU A 266 15.20 -13.35 -3.99
N SER A 267 16.45 -12.92 -3.82
CA SER A 267 16.83 -11.91 -2.83
C SER A 267 17.93 -10.99 -3.33
N ALA A 268 17.99 -9.77 -2.83
CA ALA A 268 19.06 -8.84 -3.13
C ALA A 268 19.43 -8.00 -1.90
N GLN A 269 20.73 -7.80 -1.66
CA GLN A 269 21.22 -6.97 -0.57
C GLN A 269 22.49 -6.22 -0.94
N VAL A 270 22.68 -5.05 -0.33
CA VAL A 270 23.94 -4.32 -0.40
C VAL A 270 24.93 -4.92 0.58
N VAL A 271 26.15 -5.17 0.12
CA VAL A 271 27.27 -5.62 0.94
C VAL A 271 28.45 -4.66 0.76
N VAL A 272 29.02 -4.21 1.87
CA VAL A 272 30.26 -3.42 1.91
C VAL A 272 31.32 -4.23 2.65
N SER A 273 32.38 -4.59 1.95
CA SER A 273 33.56 -5.19 2.56
C SER A 273 34.57 -4.09 2.88
N ASN A 274 35.06 -4.09 4.12
CA ASN A 274 35.97 -3.08 4.63
C ASN A 274 37.01 -3.69 5.58
N ASP A 275 37.36 -4.98 5.38
CA ASP A 275 38.48 -5.58 6.10
C ASP A 275 39.78 -4.85 5.72
N LYS A 276 40.50 -4.35 6.73
CA LYS A 276 41.79 -3.64 6.60
C LYS A 276 41.85 -2.81 5.32
N PRO A 277 41.05 -1.72 5.22
CA PRO A 277 40.87 -1.01 3.95
C PRO A 277 42.16 -0.42 3.39
N GLN A 278 43.16 -0.19 4.23
CA GLN A 278 44.48 0.23 3.80
C GLN A 278 45.24 -0.86 3.02
N ALA A 279 44.94 -2.14 3.27
CA ALA A 279 45.58 -3.30 2.64
C ALA A 279 44.75 -3.85 1.46
N TYR A 280 43.43 -3.98 1.62
CA TYR A 280 42.56 -4.63 0.62
C TYR A 280 41.62 -3.67 -0.11
N GLY A 281 41.62 -2.39 0.25
CA GLY A 281 40.65 -1.42 -0.24
C GLY A 281 39.27 -1.61 0.42
N ARG A 282 38.32 -0.78 0.00
CA ARG A 282 36.90 -0.87 0.38
C ARG A 282 36.10 -1.18 -0.87
N SER A 283 35.28 -2.22 -0.84
CA SER A 283 34.40 -2.58 -1.96
C SER A 283 32.94 -2.49 -1.56
N THR A 284 32.08 -2.19 -2.53
CA THR A 284 30.62 -2.20 -2.37
C THR A 284 30.06 -3.06 -3.49
N GLN A 285 29.25 -4.04 -3.14
CA GLN A 285 28.64 -5.00 -4.03
C GLN A 285 27.14 -5.09 -3.76
N VAL A 286 26.41 -5.62 -4.74
CA VAL A 286 25.05 -6.13 -4.57
C VAL A 286 25.14 -7.64 -4.67
N TRP A 287 24.73 -8.32 -3.61
CA TRP A 287 24.60 -9.78 -3.62
C TRP A 287 23.18 -10.12 -4.07
N LEU A 288 23.05 -10.81 -5.20
CA LEU A 288 21.79 -11.27 -5.77
C LEU A 288 21.66 -12.78 -5.54
N GLY A 289 20.78 -13.17 -4.62
CA GLY A 289 20.44 -14.56 -4.36
C GLY A 289 19.33 -15.08 -5.28
N TYR A 290 19.49 -16.28 -5.80
CA TYR A 290 18.47 -17.03 -6.55
C TYR A 290 18.47 -18.48 -6.05
N GLY A 291 17.52 -18.77 -5.15
CA GLY A 291 17.51 -20.01 -4.37
C GLY A 291 18.79 -20.17 -3.54
N VAL A 292 19.49 -21.29 -3.72
CA VAL A 292 20.73 -21.63 -3.02
C VAL A 292 21.99 -20.91 -3.56
N HIS A 293 21.88 -20.17 -4.65
CA HIS A 293 23.00 -19.51 -5.30
C HIS A 293 23.02 -18.01 -4.99
N VAL A 294 24.22 -17.42 -4.98
CA VAL A 294 24.43 -15.98 -4.81
C VAL A 294 25.40 -15.49 -5.87
N GLY A 295 25.00 -14.46 -6.61
CA GLY A 295 25.88 -13.68 -7.49
C GLY A 295 26.36 -12.43 -6.77
N GLU A 296 27.66 -12.17 -6.79
CA GLU A 296 28.26 -10.94 -6.27
C GLU A 296 28.49 -9.96 -7.42
N LEU A 297 27.74 -8.86 -7.45
CA LEU A 297 27.76 -7.90 -8.55
C LEU A 297 28.31 -6.56 -8.07
N SER A 298 29.09 -5.87 -8.90
CA SER A 298 29.34 -4.44 -8.71
C SER A 298 28.04 -3.63 -8.89
N PRO A 299 27.96 -2.38 -8.42
CA PRO A 299 26.76 -1.55 -8.61
C PRO A 299 26.39 -1.32 -10.09
N ALA A 300 27.36 -1.36 -11.01
CA ALA A 300 27.12 -1.22 -12.45
C ALA A 300 26.50 -2.51 -13.01
N GLU A 301 27.11 -3.67 -12.73
CA GLU A 301 26.59 -4.98 -13.16
C GLU A 301 25.21 -5.26 -12.56
N ALA A 302 24.96 -4.86 -11.31
CA ALA A 302 23.65 -4.98 -10.68
C ALA A 302 22.58 -4.14 -11.41
N ARG A 303 22.95 -2.98 -11.95
CA ARG A 303 22.04 -2.15 -12.75
C ARG A 303 21.75 -2.79 -14.10
N GLU A 304 22.76 -3.34 -14.76
CA GLU A 304 22.56 -4.08 -16.03
C GLU A 304 21.66 -5.31 -15.80
N ALA A 305 21.93 -6.10 -14.77
CA ALA A 305 21.10 -7.25 -14.39
C ALA A 305 19.64 -6.83 -14.11
N LEU A 306 19.42 -5.70 -13.43
CA LEU A 306 18.08 -5.17 -13.16
C LEU A 306 17.33 -4.82 -14.44
N GLU A 307 17.97 -4.20 -15.44
CA GLU A 307 17.32 -3.89 -16.70
C GLU A 307 16.99 -5.16 -17.50
N GLU A 308 17.88 -6.14 -17.52
CA GLU A 308 17.60 -7.45 -18.13
C GLU A 308 16.42 -8.16 -17.45
N MET A 309 16.35 -8.14 -16.11
CA MET A 309 15.23 -8.70 -15.36
C MET A 309 13.91 -8.00 -15.71
N ARG A 310 13.89 -6.67 -15.79
CA ARG A 310 12.69 -5.91 -16.22
C ARG A 310 12.26 -6.30 -17.63
N GLY A 311 13.20 -6.43 -18.56
CA GLY A 311 12.92 -6.89 -19.92
C GLY A 311 12.45 -8.34 -19.98
N PHE A 312 12.87 -9.18 -19.03
CA PHE A 312 12.44 -10.57 -18.92
C PHE A 312 11.01 -10.71 -18.36
N VAL A 313 10.59 -9.89 -17.39
CA VAL A 313 9.26 -9.97 -16.78
C VAL A 313 8.14 -9.97 -17.83
N ASN A 314 8.21 -9.10 -18.83
CA ASN A 314 7.22 -9.06 -19.91
C ASN A 314 7.19 -10.36 -20.74
N ARG A 315 8.35 -10.98 -20.95
CA ARG A 315 8.46 -12.26 -21.68
C ARG A 315 7.93 -13.42 -20.83
N LEU A 316 8.19 -13.40 -19.52
CA LEU A 316 7.64 -14.37 -18.58
C LEU A 316 6.11 -14.26 -18.52
N GLU A 317 5.55 -13.06 -18.48
CA GLU A 317 4.09 -12.85 -18.50
C GLU A 317 3.44 -13.49 -19.73
N TYR A 318 4.06 -13.34 -20.91
CA TYR A 318 3.60 -14.00 -22.12
C TYR A 318 3.62 -15.53 -21.99
N VAL A 319 4.70 -16.10 -21.44
CA VAL A 319 4.80 -17.56 -21.21
C VAL A 319 3.75 -18.04 -20.22
N VAL A 320 3.49 -17.28 -19.15
CA VAL A 320 2.45 -17.60 -18.16
C VAL A 320 1.07 -17.63 -18.84
N LYS A 321 0.73 -16.63 -19.64
CA LYS A 321 -0.55 -16.61 -20.39
C LYS A 321 -0.69 -17.82 -21.32
N GLN A 322 0.37 -18.18 -22.02
CA GLN A 322 0.38 -19.37 -22.86
C GLN A 322 0.21 -20.66 -22.04
N ALA A 323 0.84 -20.75 -20.87
CA ALA A 323 0.66 -21.89 -19.97
C ALA A 323 -0.76 -21.96 -19.42
N GLU A 324 -1.38 -20.83 -19.07
CA GLU A 324 -2.78 -20.75 -18.64
C GLU A 324 -3.76 -21.19 -19.72
N GLU A 325 -3.50 -20.82 -20.98
CA GLU A 325 -4.30 -21.27 -22.15
C GLU A 325 -4.20 -22.79 -22.33
N ILE A 326 -2.98 -23.35 -22.29
CA ILE A 326 -2.75 -24.79 -22.46
C ILE A 326 -3.37 -25.58 -21.30
N ALA A 327 -3.23 -25.08 -20.07
CA ALA A 327 -3.72 -25.76 -18.87
C ALA A 327 -5.24 -25.90 -18.79
N GLN A 328 -6.01 -25.22 -19.66
CA GLN A 328 -7.46 -25.42 -19.77
C GLN A 328 -7.83 -26.82 -20.25
N ASP A 329 -6.94 -27.44 -21.02
CA ASP A 329 -7.11 -28.80 -21.54
C ASP A 329 -6.44 -29.86 -20.64
N ASP A 330 -5.82 -29.46 -19.53
CA ASP A 330 -5.23 -30.39 -18.56
C ASP A 330 -6.32 -31.15 -17.82
N PHE A 331 -6.11 -32.45 -17.64
CA PHE A 331 -6.97 -33.31 -16.84
C PHE A 331 -6.12 -34.30 -16.04
N GLU A 332 -6.63 -34.68 -14.88
CA GLU A 332 -6.03 -35.73 -14.06
C GLU A 332 -6.11 -37.08 -14.80
N GLY A 333 -4.97 -37.75 -14.95
CA GLY A 333 -4.93 -39.08 -15.53
C GLY A 333 -5.69 -40.10 -14.67
N ASP A 334 -6.32 -41.10 -15.28
CA ASP A 334 -7.03 -42.15 -14.56
C ASP A 334 -6.04 -42.99 -13.69
N PRO A 335 -6.17 -42.96 -12.35
CA PRO A 335 -5.25 -43.66 -11.46
C PRO A 335 -5.21 -45.17 -11.66
N GLU A 336 -6.31 -45.79 -12.10
CA GLU A 336 -6.41 -47.22 -12.35
C GLU A 336 -5.74 -47.60 -13.67
N ILE A 337 -5.91 -46.80 -14.73
CA ILE A 337 -5.14 -46.96 -15.98
C ILE A 337 -3.65 -46.80 -15.69
N ALA A 338 -3.27 -45.79 -14.91
CA ALA A 338 -1.87 -45.60 -14.52
C ALA A 338 -1.33 -46.76 -13.68
N ARG A 339 -2.14 -47.39 -12.82
CA ARG A 339 -1.75 -48.61 -12.06
C ARG A 339 -1.54 -49.79 -13.02
N LEU A 340 -2.48 -50.05 -13.91
CA LEU A 340 -2.43 -51.15 -14.87
C LEU A 340 -1.23 -51.01 -15.83
N ASP A 341 -0.95 -49.81 -16.33
CA ASP A 341 0.22 -49.57 -17.18
C ASP A 341 1.53 -49.78 -16.41
N ARG A 342 1.63 -49.30 -15.16
CA ARG A 342 2.80 -49.56 -14.29
C ARG A 342 3.01 -51.05 -14.02
N GLU A 343 1.94 -51.83 -13.88
CA GLU A 343 2.02 -53.29 -13.71
C GLU A 343 2.45 -54.00 -15.00
N ALA A 344 1.90 -53.58 -16.14
CA ALA A 344 2.31 -54.07 -17.45
C ALA A 344 3.79 -53.77 -17.73
N GLU A 345 4.25 -52.56 -17.38
CA GLU A 345 5.65 -52.16 -17.51
C GLU A 345 6.56 -53.00 -16.62
N LYS A 346 6.20 -53.22 -15.35
CA LYS A 346 6.95 -54.13 -14.46
C LYS A 346 7.03 -55.54 -15.05
N HIS A 347 5.93 -56.05 -15.62
CA HIS A 347 5.91 -57.38 -16.24
C HIS A 347 6.81 -57.43 -17.49
N ARG A 348 6.80 -56.39 -18.35
CA ARG A 348 7.72 -56.27 -19.49
C ARG A 348 9.18 -56.31 -19.05
N ILE A 349 9.53 -55.51 -18.04
CA ILE A 349 10.88 -55.46 -17.47
C ILE A 349 11.28 -56.83 -16.89
N GLN A 350 10.37 -57.51 -16.19
CA GLN A 350 10.63 -58.82 -15.60
C GLN A 350 10.80 -59.92 -16.66
N VAL A 351 9.98 -59.91 -17.72
CA VAL A 351 10.13 -60.83 -18.86
C VAL A 351 11.48 -60.61 -19.53
N ILE A 352 11.88 -59.37 -19.82
CA ILE A 352 13.19 -59.06 -20.41
C ILE A 352 14.33 -59.58 -19.53
N ARG A 353 14.29 -59.33 -18.21
CA ARG A 353 15.31 -59.81 -17.25
C ARG A 353 15.37 -61.34 -17.18
N SER A 354 14.22 -62.00 -17.11
CA SER A 354 14.16 -63.48 -17.06
C SER A 354 14.57 -64.13 -18.38
N SER A 355 14.27 -63.53 -19.54
CA SER A 355 14.73 -64.01 -20.84
C SER A 355 16.22 -63.80 -21.07
N THR A 356 16.86 -62.82 -20.42
CA THR A 356 18.32 -62.66 -20.44
C THR A 356 19.02 -63.67 -19.52
N GLU A 357 18.39 -64.08 -18.41
CA GLU A 357 18.90 -65.15 -17.54
C GLU A 357 18.75 -66.56 -18.14
N TYR A 358 17.79 -66.80 -19.05
CA TYR A 358 17.64 -68.08 -19.78
C TYR A 358 18.49 -68.17 -21.05
N ALA A 359 19.15 -67.09 -21.46
CA ALA A 359 20.01 -67.03 -22.66
C ALA A 359 21.52 -67.10 -22.32
N ALA A 360 21.88 -67.25 -21.05
CA ALA A 360 23.23 -67.53 -20.54
C ALA A 360 23.28 -68.96 -19.99
#